data_AF-A0A1J5R7V4-F1
#
_entry.id   AF-A0A1J5R7V4-F1
#
_cell.length_a   1.000
_cell.length_b   1.000
_cell.length_c   1.000
_cell.angle_alpha   90.00
_cell.angle_beta   90.00
_cell.angle_gamma   90.00
#
_symmetry.space_group_name_H-M   'P 1'
#
loop_
_entity.id
_entity.type
_entity.pdbx_description
1 polymer ?
#
loop_
_entity_poly.entity_id
_entity_poly.type
_entity_poly.pdbx_seq_one_letter_code
_entity_poly.pdbx_strand_id
1 'polypeptide(L)' 'MADDQPKKSGRGGARPNAGGARPGAGRPPAEVKNERILITIPPWAAAMLRALGDGHVSRGIVAALEKLRQHE' A
#
# COMPACT_ATOMS: atom_id res chain seq x y z
N MET A 1 -53.91 -25.71 -11.87
CA MET A 1 -53.22 -26.73 -11.03
C MET A 1 -52.15 -27.29 -11.93
N ALA A 2 -50.91 -26.77 -11.80
CA ALA A 2 -49.77 -27.51 -11.22
C ALA A 2 -49.24 -28.54 -12.26
N ASP A 3 -48.00 -28.52 -12.75
CA ASP A 3 -46.77 -28.25 -12.03
C ASP A 3 -45.65 -27.70 -12.93
N ASP A 4 -44.87 -26.86 -12.28
CA ASP A 4 -43.63 -26.22 -12.69
C ASP A 4 -42.44 -27.20 -12.51
N GLN A 5 -41.31 -26.88 -13.14
CA GLN A 5 -39.94 -27.45 -12.99
C GLN A 5 -39.48 -28.71 -13.76
N PRO A 6 -38.14 -28.84 -14.04
CA PRO A 6 -37.13 -27.79 -14.23
C PRO A 6 -36.21 -28.04 -15.43
N LYS A 7 -35.94 -27.02 -16.26
CA LYS A 7 -34.77 -27.02 -17.16
C LYS A 7 -33.53 -26.67 -16.36
N LYS A 8 -32.92 -27.68 -15.73
CA LYS A 8 -31.58 -27.59 -15.15
C LYS A 8 -30.56 -27.63 -16.29
N SER A 9 -30.33 -26.49 -16.94
CA SER A 9 -29.17 -26.33 -17.83
C SER A 9 -27.90 -26.49 -17.00
N GLY A 10 -26.99 -27.31 -17.52
CA GLY A 10 -25.85 -27.82 -16.80
C GLY A 10 -24.94 -26.74 -16.23
N ARG A 11 -24.33 -27.07 -15.08
CA ARG A 11 -23.15 -26.41 -14.53
C ARG A 11 -22.05 -26.37 -15.60
N GLY A 12 -22.03 -25.31 -16.40
CA GLY A 12 -20.89 -24.93 -17.22
C GLY A 12 -19.82 -24.37 -16.30
N GLY A 13 -18.72 -25.10 -16.18
CA GLY A 13 -17.62 -24.83 -15.27
C GLY A 13 -17.02 -23.43 -15.42
N ALA A 14 -16.35 -23.01 -14.35
CA ALA A 14 -15.51 -21.83 -14.32
C ALA A 14 -14.63 -21.77 -15.58
N ARG A 15 -14.77 -20.71 -16.37
CA ARG A 15 -13.89 -20.47 -17.52
C ARG A 15 -12.49 -20.14 -16.95
N PRO A 16 -11.44 -20.89 -17.28
CA PRO A 16 -10.09 -20.69 -16.71
C PRO A 16 -9.40 -19.37 -17.13
N ASN A 17 -10.09 -18.47 -17.83
CA ASN A 17 -9.60 -17.12 -18.19
C ASN A 17 -10.59 -16.00 -17.82
N ALA A 18 -11.62 -16.27 -17.02
CA ALA A 18 -12.38 -15.20 -16.38
C ALA A 18 -11.54 -14.66 -15.23
N GLY A 19 -10.64 -13.73 -15.55
CA GLY A 19 -9.78 -13.04 -14.61
C GLY A 19 -10.63 -12.47 -13.48
N GLY A 20 -10.61 -13.17 -12.35
CA GLY A 20 -11.27 -12.71 -11.13
C GLY A 20 -10.74 -11.33 -10.81
N ALA A 21 -11.64 -10.36 -10.74
CA ALA A 21 -11.31 -9.04 -10.23
C ALA A 21 -10.65 -9.25 -8.86
N ARG A 22 -9.35 -8.98 -8.79
CA ARG A 22 -8.61 -9.05 -7.52
C ARG A 22 -9.32 -8.12 -6.54
N PRO A 23 -9.72 -8.59 -5.34
CA PRO A 23 -10.25 -7.71 -4.31
C PRO A 23 -9.23 -6.59 -4.07
N GLY A 24 -9.58 -5.35 -4.39
CA GLY A 24 -8.70 -4.18 -4.30
C GLY A 24 -8.35 -3.47 -5.60
N ALA A 25 -8.75 -3.99 -6.77
CA ALA A 25 -8.42 -3.42 -8.09
C ALA A 25 -9.12 -2.09 -8.46
N GLY A 26 -9.70 -1.37 -7.49
CA GLY A 26 -10.51 -0.18 -7.75
C GLY A 26 -10.28 1.01 -6.81
N ARG A 27 -9.38 0.88 -5.82
CA ARG A 27 -9.00 2.06 -5.02
C ARG A 27 -7.83 2.72 -5.75
N PRO A 28 -8.00 3.93 -6.33
CA PRO A 28 -6.85 4.68 -6.80
C PRO A 28 -5.88 4.82 -5.61
N PRO A 29 -4.56 4.64 -5.81
CA PRO A 29 -3.61 4.86 -4.74
C PRO A 29 -3.91 6.23 -4.12
N ALA A 30 -3.98 6.28 -2.79
CA ALA A 30 -4.22 7.54 -2.09
C ALA A 30 -3.25 8.56 -2.66
N GLU A 31 -3.76 9.73 -3.03
CA GLU A 31 -2.95 10.78 -3.65
C GLU A 31 -1.91 11.24 -2.63
N VAL A 32 -0.71 10.67 -2.71
CA VAL A 32 0.38 11.02 -1.80
C VAL A 32 0.91 12.35 -2.28
N LYS A 33 0.50 13.43 -1.60
CA LYS A 33 1.11 14.75 -1.79
C LYS A 33 2.57 14.66 -1.34
N ASN A 34 3.48 14.59 -2.30
CA ASN A 34 4.91 14.61 -2.05
C ASN A 34 5.34 16.04 -1.70
N GLU A 35 5.26 16.39 -0.42
CA GLU A 35 5.80 17.64 0.09
C GLU A 35 7.33 17.57 0.12
N ARG A 36 7.98 18.58 -0.46
CA ARG A 36 9.45 18.71 -0.46
C ARG A 36 9.83 19.76 0.58
N ILE A 37 10.54 19.34 1.62
CA ILE A 37 11.06 20.22 2.66
C ILE A 37 12.57 20.35 2.46
N LEU A 38 13.06 21.59 2.39
CA LEU A 38 14.49 21.89 2.35
C LEU A 38 14.96 22.21 3.77
N ILE A 39 15.95 21.46 4.26
CA ILE A 39 16.58 21.68 5.55
C ILE A 39 18.10 21.65 5.42
N THR A 40 18.78 22.47 6.21
CA THR A 40 20.24 22.41 6.34
C THR A 40 20.57 21.66 7.62
N ILE A 41 21.41 20.63 7.50
CA ILE A 41 21.86 19.81 8.63
C ILE A 41 23.37 19.62 8.56
N PRO A 42 24.04 19.43 9.71
CA PRO A 42 25.46 19.08 9.74
C PRO A 42 25.76 17.77 8.99
N PRO A 43 26.98 17.59 8.43
CA PRO A 43 27.36 16.37 7.71
C PRO A 43 27.23 15.09 8.54
N TRP A 44 27.58 15.14 9.83
CA TRP A 44 27.47 14.00 10.74
C TRP A 44 26.02 13.56 10.94
N ALA A 45 25.08 14.52 11.02
CA ALA A 45 23.66 14.22 11.18
C ALA A 45 23.09 13.56 9.91
N ALA A 46 23.49 14.04 8.73
CA ALA A 46 23.12 13.41 7.46
C ALA A 46 23.61 11.95 7.37
N ALA A 47 24.83 11.67 7.83
CA ALA A 47 25.37 10.31 7.87
C ALA A 47 24.56 9.40 8.82
N MET A 48 24.21 9.88 10.02
CA MET A 48 23.39 9.11 10.97
C MET A 48 21.99 8.82 10.43
N LEU A 49 21.32 9.83 9.87
CA LEU A 49 19.99 9.65 9.26
C LEU A 49 20.05 8.66 8.09
N ARG A 50 21.13 8.69 7.31
CA ARG A 50 21.33 7.74 6.22
C ARG A 50 21.53 6.31 6.72
N ALA A 51 22.29 6.12 7.78
CA ALA A 51 22.48 4.81 8.41
C ALA A 51 21.18 4.26 9.02
N LEU A 52 20.38 5.14 9.64
CA LEU A 52 19.08 4.77 10.20
C LEU A 52 18.02 4.46 9.13
N GLY A 53 18.09 5.13 7.99
CA GLY A 53 17.10 5.05 6.91
C GLY A 53 17.48 4.15 5.74
N ASP A 54 18.30 3.12 5.96
CA ASP A 54 18.74 2.17 4.93
C ASP A 54 19.32 2.85 3.67
N GLY A 55 20.17 3.85 3.86
CA GLY A 55 20.78 4.61 2.76
C GLY A 55 19.99 5.86 2.33
N HIS A 56 18.82 6.12 2.91
CA HIS A 56 17.97 7.28 2.60
C HIS A 56 17.77 8.21 3.80
N VAL A 57 18.18 9.47 3.65
CA VAL A 57 18.04 10.50 4.71
C VAL A 57 16.57 10.72 5.10
N SER A 58 15.64 10.80 4.12
CA SER A 58 14.21 10.99 4.39
C SER A 58 13.60 9.88 5.24
N ARG A 59 13.99 8.62 5.01
CA ARG A 59 13.55 7.48 5.84
C ARG A 59 14.13 7.57 7.25
N GLY A 60 15.39 7.97 7.37
CA GLY A 60 16.02 8.20 8.67
C GLY A 60 15.32 9.28 9.48
N ILE A 61 14.89 10.38 8.84
CA ILE A 61 14.14 11.45 9.50
C ILE A 61 12.81 10.91 10.03
N VAL A 62 12.04 10.18 9.20
CA VAL A 62 10.77 9.59 9.62
C VAL A 62 10.96 8.63 10.79
N ALA A 63 11.94 7.72 10.72
CA ALA A 63 12.23 6.78 11.80
C ALA A 63 12.64 7.47 13.11
N ALA A 64 13.42 8.56 13.02
CA ALA A 64 13.81 9.34 14.19
C ALA A 64 12.60 10.04 14.84
N LEU A 65 11.71 10.63 14.03
CA LEU A 65 10.49 11.28 14.51
C LEU A 65 9.49 10.28 15.11
N GLU A 66 9.35 9.11 14.51
CA GLU A 66 8.51 8.03 15.05
C GLU A 66 9.00 7.57 16.42
N LYS A 67 10.32 7.43 16.60
CA LYS A 67 10.90 7.12 17.92
C LYS A 67 10.60 8.21 18.94
N LEU A 68 10.80 9.48 18.59
CA LEU A 68 10.52 10.59 19.50
C LEU A 68 9.05 10.60 19.96
N ARG A 69 8.12 10.35 19.03
CA ARG A 69 6.69 10.28 19.34
C ARG A 69 6.31 9.13 20.28
N GLN A 70 7.06 8.03 20.29
CA GLN A 70 6.82 6.91 21.21
C GLN A 70 7.33 7.17 22.63
N HIS A 71 8.15 8.20 22.81
CA HIS A 71 8.72 8.59 24.09
C HIS A 71 7.95 9.74 24.77
N GLU A 72 6.90 10.26 24.13
CA GLU A 72 5.90 11.17 24.70
C GLU A 72 4.67 10.39 25.20
#